data_AF-A0A6G3WXK1-F1
#
_entry.id   AF-A0A6G3WXK1-F1
#
_cell.length_a   1.000
_cell.length_b   1.000
_cell.length_c   1.000
_cell.angle_alpha   90.00
_cell.angle_beta   90.00
_cell.angle_gamma   90.00
#
_symmetry.space_group_name_H-M   'P 1'
#
loop_
_entity.id
_entity.type
_entity.pdbx_description
1 polymer ?
#
loop_
_entity_poly.entity_id
_entity_poly.type
_entity_poly.pdbx_seq_one_letter_code
_entity_poly.pdbx_strand_id
1 'polypeptide(L)' 'GDRITVETRDAVYTYTVGKRLARTAPSDSGVIAPVPRSNITTSVGYSEPGYYLTLTTCTPEFSSRYRLIVWGKLTSMRPR' A
#
# COMPACT_ATOMS: atom_id res chain seq x y z
N GLY A 1 7.08 -1.66 -11.39
CA GLY A 1 6.89 -0.31 -10.84
C GLY A 1 8.09 0.05 -10.00
N ASP A 2 7.99 1.17 -9.29
CA ASP A 2 9.05 1.68 -8.41
C ASP A 2 9.33 0.74 -7.23
N ARG A 3 10.51 0.84 -6.64
CA ARG A 3 10.96 -0.02 -5.53
C ARG A 3 10.86 0.73 -4.21
N ILE A 4 10.37 0.05 -3.18
CA ILE A 4 10.37 0.50 -1.79
C ILE A 4 11.17 -0.53 -0.98
N THR A 5 12.20 -0.06 -0.27
CA THR A 5 13.03 -0.91 0.60
C THR A 5 12.69 -0.65 2.05
N VAL A 6 12.44 -1.72 2.80
CA VAL A 6 12.27 -1.69 4.26
C VAL A 6 13.43 -2.48 4.86
N GLU A 7 14.29 -1.78 5.59
CA GLU A 7 15.41 -2.38 6.30
C GLU A 7 15.05 -2.59 7.77
N THR A 8 15.29 -3.81 8.25
CA THR A 8 15.14 -4.19 9.64
C THR A 8 16.49 -4.64 10.19
N ARG A 9 16.55 -4.98 11.48
CA ARG A 9 17.75 -5.57 12.08
C ARG A 9 18.22 -6.82 11.32
N ASP A 10 17.29 -7.66 10.90
CA ASP A 10 17.58 -9.05 10.46
C ASP A 10 17.54 -9.22 8.94
N ALA A 11 16.81 -8.36 8.23
CA ALA A 11 16.64 -8.49 6.78
C ALA A 11 16.29 -7.17 6.08
N VAL A 12 16.52 -7.17 4.77
CA VAL A 12 16.10 -6.13 3.82
C VAL A 12 14.97 -6.68 2.96
N TYR A 13 13.82 -6.02 2.98
CA TYR A 13 12.64 -6.36 2.20
C TYR A 13 12.46 -5.36 1.08
N THR A 14 12.38 -5.81 -0.17
CA THR A 14 12.02 -4.94 -1.30
C THR A 14 10.62 -5.24 -1.79
N TYR A 15 9.80 -4.19 -1.84
CA TYR A 15 8.48 -4.19 -2.43
C TYR A 15 8.51 -3.44 -3.77
N THR A 16 7.75 -3.93 -4.76
CA THR A 16 7.55 -3.23 -6.03
C THR A 16 6.14 -2.65 -6.06
N VAL A 17 6.03 -1.35 -6.30
CA VAL A 17 4.76 -0.64 -6.44
C VAL A 17 3.96 -1.24 -7.60
N GLY A 18 2.70 -1.58 -7.33
CA GLY A 18 1.81 -2.20 -8.30
C GLY A 18 0.51 -1.44 -8.53
N LYS A 19 -0.17 -1.02 -7.46
CA LYS A 19 -1.48 -0.33 -7.54
C LYS A 19 -1.47 0.94 -6.70
N ARG A 20 -2.32 1.90 -7.08
CA ARG A 20 -2.55 3.14 -6.32
C ARG A 20 -4.02 3.53 -6.39
N LEU A 21 -4.47 4.25 -5.36
CA LEU A 21 -5.77 4.89 -5.31
C LEU A 21 -5.55 6.35 -4.94
N ALA A 22 -5.68 7.25 -5.93
CA ALA A 22 -5.33 8.65 -5.79
C ALA A 22 -6.11 9.37 -4.68
N ARG A 23 -7.32 8.89 -4.39
CA ARG A 23 -8.24 9.46 -3.41
C ARG A 23 -9.23 8.42 -2.91
N THR A 24 -9.34 8.27 -1.59
CA THR A 24 -10.43 7.56 -0.91
C THR A 24 -10.84 8.29 0.38
N ALA A 25 -11.92 7.86 1.02
CA ALA A 25 -12.35 8.42 2.30
C ALA A 25 -11.40 7.99 3.43
N PRO A 26 -11.20 8.82 4.49
CA PRO A 26 -10.42 8.43 5.66
C PRO A 26 -10.91 7.16 6.36
N SER A 27 -12.19 6.80 6.19
CA SER A 27 -12.83 5.61 6.76
C SER A 27 -12.64 4.33 5.93
N ASP A 28 -11.97 4.37 4.79
CA ASP A 28 -11.77 3.21 3.91
C ASP A 28 -10.70 2.25 4.47
N SER A 29 -11.07 1.47 5.48
CA SER A 29 -10.16 0.56 6.19
C SER A 29 -9.72 -0.65 5.36
N GLY A 30 -10.45 -1.00 4.30
CA GLY A 30 -10.10 -2.14 3.44
C GLY A 30 -8.73 -2.00 2.77
N VAL A 31 -8.26 -0.76 2.61
CA VAL A 31 -6.97 -0.46 1.97
C VAL A 31 -5.76 -0.98 2.75
N ILE A 32 -5.92 -1.29 4.04
CA ILE A 32 -4.90 -1.90 4.90
C ILE A 32 -5.25 -3.32 5.34
N ALA A 33 -6.29 -3.93 4.76
CA ALA A 33 -6.63 -5.33 5.04
C ALA A 33 -5.50 -6.28 4.58
N PRO A 34 -5.41 -7.52 5.10
CA PRO A 34 -4.39 -8.50 4.71
C PRO A 34 -4.31 -8.76 3.20
N VAL A 35 -5.47 -8.77 2.52
CA VAL A 35 -5.58 -8.67 1.06
C VAL A 35 -6.12 -7.27 0.75
N PRO A 36 -5.24 -6.28 0.49
CA PRO A 36 -5.66 -4.90 0.56
C PRO A 36 -6.49 -4.50 -0.66
N ARG A 37 -7.68 -3.95 -0.40
CA ARG A 37 -8.65 -3.50 -1.41
C ARG A 37 -9.53 -2.39 -0.86
N SER A 38 -9.84 -1.39 -1.68
CA SER A 38 -10.79 -0.35 -1.26
C SER A 38 -12.18 -0.94 -1.07
N ASN A 39 -12.83 -0.62 0.06
CA ASN A 39 -14.24 -0.94 0.31
C ASN A 39 -15.18 0.03 -0.42
N ILE A 40 -14.65 1.18 -0.85
CA ILE A 40 -15.42 2.26 -1.50
C ILE A 40 -15.27 2.16 -3.02
N THR A 41 -14.03 2.20 -3.51
CA THR A 41 -13.72 1.99 -4.93
C THR A 41 -13.43 0.51 -5.15
N THR A 42 -14.48 -0.30 -5.15
CA THR A 42 -14.38 -1.76 -5.10
C THR A 42 -13.72 -2.40 -6.30
N SER A 43 -13.35 -1.68 -7.36
CA SER A 43 -12.54 -2.18 -8.49
C SER A 43 -11.03 -2.10 -8.25
N VAL A 44 -10.57 -1.39 -7.20
CA VAL A 44 -9.16 -1.09 -6.94
C VAL A 44 -8.64 -1.87 -5.74
N GLY A 45 -7.51 -2.55 -5.93
CA GLY A 45 -6.84 -3.37 -4.90
C GLY A 45 -6.50 -4.76 -5.39
N TYR A 46 -6.18 -5.67 -4.47
CA TYR A 46 -5.89 -7.07 -4.76
C TYR A 46 -7.09 -7.97 -4.43
N SER A 47 -7.05 -9.21 -4.89
CA SER A 47 -8.05 -10.25 -4.62
C SER A 47 -7.44 -11.53 -4.06
N GLU A 48 -6.11 -11.66 -4.09
CA GLU A 48 -5.39 -12.86 -3.70
C GLU A 48 -4.47 -12.58 -2.50
N PRO A 49 -4.23 -13.58 -1.62
CA PRO A 49 -3.21 -13.51 -0.58
C PRO A 49 -1.83 -13.18 -1.12
N GLY A 50 -1.05 -12.45 -0.32
CA GLY A 50 0.32 -12.09 -0.65
C GLY A 50 0.98 -11.21 0.40
N TYR A 51 2.23 -10.84 0.14
CA TYR A 51 3.00 -9.96 1.00
C TYR A 51 2.92 -8.53 0.46
N TYR A 52 2.12 -7.70 1.12
CA TYR A 52 1.84 -6.35 0.68
C TYR A 52 2.45 -5.31 1.64
N LEU A 53 2.76 -4.15 1.07
CA LEU A 53 3.07 -2.93 1.80
C LEU A 53 2.03 -1.87 1.38
N THR A 54 1.40 -1.23 2.36
CA THR A 54 0.46 -0.12 2.11
C THR A 54 1.05 1.17 2.66
N LEU A 55 1.16 2.20 1.82
CA LEU A 55 1.48 3.56 2.23
C LEU A 55 0.22 4.43 2.15
N THR A 56 -0.07 5.16 3.22
CA THR A 56 -1.25 6.04 3.31
C THR A 56 -0.84 7.45 3.69
N THR A 57 -1.36 8.45 2.99
CA THR A 57 -1.16 9.85 3.34
C THR A 57 -2.41 10.68 3.07
N CYS A 58 -2.47 11.89 3.62
CA CYS A 58 -3.51 12.86 3.34
C CYS A 58 -3.45 13.36 1.89
N THR A 59 -4.60 13.72 1.31
CA THR A 59 -4.69 14.33 -0.02
C THR A 59 -5.94 15.22 -0.13
N PRO A 60 -5.93 16.32 -0.91
CA PRO A 60 -4.76 16.92 -1.57
C PRO A 60 -3.76 17.50 -0.56
N GLU A 61 -2.64 18.01 -1.07
CA GLU A 61 -1.66 18.74 -0.27
C GLU A 61 -2.34 19.84 0.57
N PHE A 62 -1.84 20.06 1.79
CA PHE A 62 -2.40 21.01 2.77
C PHE A 62 -3.84 20.70 3.24
N SER A 63 -4.36 19.51 2.95
CA SER A 63 -5.68 19.07 3.40
C SER A 63 -5.65 17.65 3.95
N SER A 64 -6.56 17.34 4.88
CA SER A 64 -6.77 15.98 5.41
C SER A 64 -8.10 15.37 4.95
N ARG A 65 -8.78 15.99 3.96
CA ARG A 65 -10.11 15.61 3.50
C ARG A 65 -10.20 14.18 2.98
N TYR A 66 -9.16 13.71 2.32
CA TYR A 66 -9.10 12.37 1.73
C TYR A 66 -7.77 11.67 2.04
N ARG A 67 -7.64 10.43 1.57
CA ARG A 67 -6.40 9.65 1.63
C ARG A 67 -5.92 9.23 0.24
N LEU A 68 -4.63 9.39 -0.01
CA LEU A 68 -3.91 8.78 -1.11
C LEU A 68 -3.34 7.45 -0.62
N ILE A 69 -3.51 6.40 -1.42
CA ILE A 69 -3.05 5.06 -1.10
C ILE A 69 -2.11 4.54 -2.20
N VAL A 70 -1.00 3.93 -1.79
CA VAL A 70 -0.08 3.21 -2.67
C VAL A 70 0.16 1.82 -2.10
N TRP A 71 0.09 0.80 -2.96
CA TRP A 71 0.40 -0.58 -2.60
C TRP A 71 1.62 -1.12 -3.34
N GLY A 72 2.52 -1.73 -2.59
CA GLY A 72 3.62 -2.55 -3.10
C GLY A 72 3.42 -4.03 -2.79
N LYS A 73 3.94 -4.91 -3.64
CA LYS A 73 4.03 -6.36 -3.39
C LYS A 73 5.50 -6.75 -3.17
N LEU A 74 5.78 -7.58 -2.19
CA LEU A 74 7.14 -8.05 -1.91
C LEU A 74 7.68 -8.79 -3.14
N THR A 75 8.89 -8.43 -3.55
CA THR A 75 9.60 -9.06 -4.68
C THR A 75 10.96 -9.63 -4.29
N SER A 76 11.52 -9.22 -3.16
CA SER A 76 12.79 -9.75 -2.66
C SER A 76 12.89 -9.59 -1.15
N MET A 77 13.52 -10.57 -0.49
CA MET A 77 13.92 -10.51 0.90
C MET A 77 15.35 -11.04 0.98
N ARG A 78 16.23 -10.31 1.66
CA ARG A 78 17.63 -10.68 1.86
C ARG A 78 17.99 -10.59 3.36
N PRO A 79 18.44 -11.68 3.99
CA PRO A 79 18.97 -11.64 5.36
C PRO A 79 20.20 -10.72 5.46
N ARG A 80 20.41 -10.11 6.63
CA ARG A 80 21.64 -9.36 6.96
C ARG A 80 22.71 -10.26 7.57
#